data_AF-A0A1V6PMJ3-F1
#
_entry.id   AF-A0A1V6PMJ3-F1
#
_cell.length_a   1.000
_cell.length_b   1.000
_cell.length_c   1.000
_cell.angle_alpha   90.00
_cell.angle_beta   90.00
_cell.angle_gamma   90.00
#
_symmetry.space_group_name_H-M   'P 1'
#
loop_
_entity.id
_entity.type
_entity.pdbx_description
1 polymer ?
#
loop_
_entity_poly.entity_id
_entity_poly.type
_entity_poly.pdbx_seq_one_letter_code
_entity_poly.pdbx_strand_id
1 'polypeptide(L)'
;MGDTPLQEALSLSNADAAQWNRDLILAFQAELERNPEADLMSMFSDSYRLEHRNSQYRQLSYPAGINLRTLHELCDTLRDEPEVNLLSKFPKNYNRKINMATGPKVLPPVEKDAPEVQAPEFRTRLDLAETATVIFPLSKEVVALLAQFAGDPLKDGSSDNGTALVVPLKRLLWKSPKLWENPVRGVVVKCNDDIVAKVILGNRDYTEYTSMEFLAERAPDIPAPRPHGLIAFGPFRVIFMSYIPDTTLAQVWSDLSHEAKLSIQQQLEDIFCRLRSLPQDEGKALGGVRGEGAKELRVDECALFKGITTAEEFSNLQFSARHHGSNTYLTLLRSLLHHDNPNMAHILVFTHGDIRVDNIVVTKDRNIKGHYIVTGIIDWEDSGFYPAYYECTTLTRTLSLVDEDDWFLYLPGILPPGSVLSLSLLLLLFTNSRYCLSQFLRSKTYPQRSKVLTVAVYSLQMSSTAGLHVAIYNDGGVYKHWSLFVNGPTDAEQTVLHIMGSSTNYRFEMRASDARKSATLSELIYLCDVPIAKVTAIKEAARQAPIHNEYPGYNCQDYVLDLLDDLEGKSIINGNDVNYKKKKEVVKSRQEGLA
;
A
#
# COMPACT_ATOMS: atom_id res chain seq x y z
N MET A 1 24.38 -36.40 -53.37
CA MET A 1 24.18 -36.43 -51.91
C MET A 1 25.03 -35.30 -51.36
N GLY A 2 24.44 -34.13 -51.19
CA GLY A 2 25.08 -33.04 -50.46
C GLY A 2 24.62 -33.17 -49.02
N ASP A 3 25.57 -33.36 -48.11
CA ASP A 3 25.32 -33.31 -46.67
C ASP A 3 24.88 -31.90 -46.31
N THR A 4 23.56 -31.70 -46.33
CA THR A 4 22.94 -30.62 -45.57
C THR A 4 23.38 -30.83 -44.11
N PRO A 5 23.96 -29.83 -43.43
CA PRO A 5 24.26 -29.99 -42.02
C PRO A 5 22.97 -30.39 -41.32
N LEU A 6 22.94 -31.57 -40.70
CA LEU A 6 21.86 -31.95 -39.81
C LEU A 6 21.76 -30.83 -38.78
N GLN A 7 20.70 -30.03 -38.90
CA GLN A 7 20.36 -29.00 -37.93
C GLN A 7 20.40 -29.69 -36.57
N GLU A 8 21.24 -29.20 -35.65
CA GLU A 8 21.41 -29.83 -34.33
C GLU A 8 20.02 -30.08 -33.74
N ALA A 9 19.69 -31.35 -33.51
CA ALA A 9 18.37 -31.71 -33.05
C ALA A 9 18.10 -31.01 -31.71
N LEU A 10 16.99 -30.27 -31.63
CA LEU A 10 16.57 -29.57 -30.43
C LEU A 10 16.46 -30.56 -29.26
N SER A 11 17.38 -30.43 -28.31
CA SER A 11 17.40 -31.24 -27.10
C SER A 11 16.68 -30.52 -25.96
N LEU A 12 15.78 -31.24 -25.28
CA LEU A 12 15.15 -30.76 -24.06
C LEU A 12 16.14 -30.92 -22.90
N SER A 13 16.40 -29.85 -22.16
CA SER A 13 17.32 -29.87 -21.01
C SER A 13 16.72 -30.52 -19.75
N ASN A 14 15.45 -30.94 -19.80
CA ASN A 14 14.73 -31.48 -18.64
C ASN A 14 15.08 -32.96 -18.43
N ALA A 15 15.40 -33.34 -17.18
CA ALA A 15 15.72 -34.73 -16.82
C ALA A 15 14.57 -35.70 -17.12
N ASP A 16 13.32 -35.22 -17.09
CA ASP A 16 12.12 -36.02 -17.35
C ASP A 16 11.76 -36.08 -18.85
N ALA A 17 12.45 -35.33 -19.72
CA ALA A 17 12.11 -35.24 -21.14
C ALA A 17 12.08 -36.60 -21.85
N ALA A 18 13.00 -37.50 -21.49
CA ALA A 18 13.02 -38.85 -22.04
C ALA A 18 11.78 -39.65 -21.63
N GLN A 19 11.26 -39.43 -20.42
CA GLN A 19 10.03 -40.07 -19.95
C GLN A 19 8.80 -39.46 -20.64
N TRP A 20 8.72 -38.13 -20.72
CA TRP A 20 7.63 -37.46 -21.43
C TRP A 20 7.53 -37.88 -22.90
N ASN A 21 8.66 -38.00 -23.59
CA ASN A 21 8.69 -38.50 -24.97
C ASN A 21 8.14 -39.94 -25.06
N ARG A 22 8.49 -40.81 -24.12
CA ARG A 22 7.95 -42.18 -24.07
C ARG A 22 6.44 -42.20 -23.83
N ASP A 23 5.98 -41.44 -22.83
CA ASP A 23 4.57 -41.38 -22.47
C ASP A 23 3.72 -40.79 -23.61
N LEU A 24 4.23 -39.76 -24.29
CA LEU A 24 3.56 -39.14 -25.43
C LEU A 24 3.42 -40.10 -26.61
N ILE A 25 4.48 -40.87 -26.94
CA ILE A 25 4.42 -41.86 -28.01
C ILE A 25 3.43 -42.98 -27.69
N LEU A 26 3.40 -43.45 -26.44
CA LEU A 26 2.41 -44.43 -26.00
C LEU A 26 0.98 -43.88 -26.10
N ALA A 27 0.78 -42.61 -25.73
CA ALA A 27 -0.52 -41.95 -25.87
C ALA A 27 -0.95 -41.84 -27.34
N PHE A 28 -0.04 -41.46 -28.25
CA PHE A 28 -0.33 -41.39 -29.69
C PHE A 28 -0.71 -42.77 -30.25
N GLN A 29 0.04 -43.81 -29.89
CA GLN A 29 -0.25 -45.18 -30.34
C GLN A 29 -1.66 -45.61 -29.89
N ALA A 30 -1.98 -45.41 -28.62
CA ALA A 30 -3.29 -45.75 -28.08
C ALA A 30 -4.44 -44.96 -28.75
N GLU A 31 -4.22 -43.67 -29.03
CA GLU A 31 -5.25 -42.85 -29.68
C GLU A 31 -5.43 -43.20 -31.15
N LEU A 32 -4.37 -43.49 -31.89
CA LEU A 32 -4.46 -43.91 -33.30
C LEU A 32 -5.09 -45.29 -33.47
N GLU A 33 -4.86 -46.20 -32.52
CA GLU A 33 -5.57 -47.49 -32.46
C GLU A 33 -7.07 -47.31 -32.25
N ARG A 34 -7.46 -46.29 -31.48
CA ARG A 34 -8.87 -45.95 -31.21
C ARG A 34 -9.53 -45.15 -32.33
N ASN A 35 -8.80 -44.19 -32.88
CA ASN A 35 -9.22 -43.24 -33.89
C ASN A 35 -8.04 -42.89 -34.82
N PRO A 36 -7.94 -43.53 -36.00
CA PRO A 36 -6.87 -43.28 -36.96
C PRO A 36 -6.81 -41.85 -37.50
N GLU A 37 -7.89 -41.07 -37.37
CA GLU A 37 -7.99 -39.67 -37.83
C GLU A 37 -7.82 -38.65 -36.69
N ALA A 38 -7.34 -39.09 -35.51
CA ALA A 38 -7.15 -38.20 -34.37
C ALA A 38 -6.15 -37.07 -34.66
N ASP A 39 -6.47 -35.86 -34.19
CA ASP A 39 -5.57 -34.73 -34.25
C ASP A 39 -4.45 -34.88 -33.20
N LEU A 40 -3.35 -35.49 -33.61
CA LEU A 40 -2.17 -35.68 -32.76
C LEU A 40 -1.55 -34.35 -32.30
N MET A 41 -1.77 -33.25 -33.04
CA MET A 41 -1.28 -31.94 -32.63
C MET A 41 -2.00 -31.42 -31.39
N SER A 42 -3.23 -31.85 -31.11
CA SER A 42 -3.95 -31.50 -29.88
C SER A 42 -3.44 -32.25 -28.65
N MET A 43 -2.79 -33.40 -28.84
CA MET A 43 -2.38 -34.31 -27.76
C MET A 43 -1.07 -33.89 -27.06
N PHE A 44 -0.32 -32.94 -27.62
CA PHE A 44 0.82 -32.35 -26.93
C PHE A 44 0.35 -31.52 -25.73
N SER A 45 0.75 -31.94 -24.52
CA SER A 45 0.44 -31.19 -23.30
C SER A 45 1.08 -29.79 -23.31
N ASP A 46 0.45 -28.84 -22.62
CA ASP A 46 0.98 -27.48 -22.49
C ASP A 46 2.39 -27.48 -21.87
N SER A 47 2.65 -28.38 -20.92
CA SER A 47 3.98 -28.57 -20.33
C SER A 47 5.02 -29.01 -21.35
N TYR A 48 4.67 -29.95 -22.24
CA TYR A 48 5.57 -30.45 -23.28
C TYR A 48 5.87 -29.38 -24.33
N ARG A 49 4.84 -28.62 -24.76
CA ARG A 49 5.00 -27.51 -25.71
C ARG A 49 5.89 -26.41 -25.14
N LEU A 50 5.68 -26.05 -23.87
CA LEU A 50 6.45 -25.00 -23.20
C LEU A 50 7.95 -25.32 -23.17
N GLU A 51 8.31 -26.56 -22.84
CA GLU A 51 9.70 -26.99 -22.74
C GLU A 51 10.40 -26.99 -24.11
N HIS A 52 9.70 -27.39 -25.17
CA HIS A 52 10.22 -27.27 -26.55
C HIS A 52 10.44 -25.81 -26.97
N ARG A 53 9.50 -24.93 -26.67
CA ARG A 53 9.62 -23.49 -26.94
C ARG A 53 10.81 -22.87 -26.19
N ASN A 54 10.99 -23.26 -24.92
CA ASN A 54 12.13 -22.80 -24.11
C ASN A 54 13.47 -23.21 -24.73
N SER A 55 13.59 -24.46 -25.22
CA SER A 55 14.79 -24.91 -25.94
C SER A 55 15.03 -24.12 -27.24
N GLN A 56 13.96 -23.78 -27.98
CA GLN A 56 14.07 -22.97 -29.20
C GLN A 56 14.56 -21.55 -28.93
N TYR A 57 14.01 -20.86 -27.92
CA TYR A 57 14.39 -19.48 -27.60
C TYR A 57 15.87 -19.32 -27.30
N ARG A 58 16.49 -20.30 -26.64
CA ARG A 58 17.91 -20.27 -26.23
C ARG A 58 18.88 -20.30 -27.41
N GLN A 59 18.44 -20.74 -28.60
CA GLN A 59 19.27 -20.86 -29.80
C GLN A 59 19.14 -19.63 -30.73
N LEU A 60 18.27 -18.67 -30.40
CA LEU A 60 17.95 -17.53 -31.26
C LEU A 60 18.75 -16.28 -30.90
N SER A 61 18.93 -15.41 -31.89
CA SER A 61 19.38 -14.04 -31.63
C SER A 61 18.32 -13.27 -30.84
N TYR A 62 18.72 -12.23 -30.10
CA TYR A 62 17.82 -11.40 -29.31
C TYR A 62 16.56 -10.92 -30.08
N PRO A 63 16.66 -10.32 -31.30
CA PRO A 63 15.47 -9.93 -32.07
C PRO A 63 14.62 -11.12 -32.52
N ALA A 64 15.23 -12.26 -32.87
CA ALA A 64 14.49 -13.46 -33.26
C ALA A 64 13.73 -14.07 -32.07
N GLY A 65 14.30 -14.02 -30.87
CA GLY A 65 13.65 -14.44 -29.63
C GLY A 65 12.41 -13.60 -29.30
N ILE A 66 12.48 -12.27 -29.48
CA ILE A 66 11.34 -11.36 -29.32
C ILE A 66 10.19 -11.75 -30.26
N ASN A 67 10.49 -11.95 -31.55
CA ASN A 67 9.48 -12.30 -32.56
C ASN A 67 8.81 -13.65 -32.26
N LEU A 68 9.61 -14.69 -31.98
CA LEU A 68 9.07 -16.04 -31.79
C LEU A 68 8.26 -16.15 -30.49
N ARG A 69 8.69 -15.50 -29.41
CA ARG A 69 7.93 -15.48 -28.15
C ARG A 69 6.59 -14.78 -28.31
N THR A 70 6.57 -13.63 -28.99
CA THR A 70 5.33 -12.89 -29.30
C THR A 70 4.34 -13.75 -30.08
N LEU A 71 4.84 -14.50 -31.08
CA LEU A 71 4.01 -15.40 -31.86
C LEU A 71 3.41 -16.52 -30.98
N HIS A 72 4.22 -17.15 -30.11
CA HIS A 72 3.74 -18.20 -29.23
C HIS A 72 2.69 -17.71 -28.23
N GLU A 73 2.85 -16.52 -27.65
CA GLU A 73 1.87 -15.90 -26.75
C GLU A 73 0.52 -15.63 -27.46
N LEU A 74 0.56 -15.14 -28.69
CA LEU A 74 -0.64 -14.92 -29.51
C LEU A 74 -1.32 -16.24 -29.88
N CYS A 75 -0.55 -17.26 -30.25
CA CYS A 75 -1.08 -18.59 -30.55
C CYS A 75 -1.75 -19.24 -29.34
N ASP A 76 -1.19 -19.07 -28.13
CA ASP A 76 -1.81 -19.58 -26.91
C ASP A 76 -3.11 -18.81 -26.60
N THR A 77 -3.10 -17.48 -26.77
CA THR A 77 -4.30 -16.66 -26.58
C THR A 77 -5.41 -17.05 -27.56
N LEU A 78 -5.07 -17.33 -28.82
CA LEU A 78 -6.02 -17.77 -29.84
C LEU A 78 -6.57 -19.18 -29.56
N ARG A 79 -5.76 -20.06 -28.96
CA ARG A 79 -6.19 -21.40 -28.54
C ARG A 79 -7.20 -21.32 -27.39
N ASP A 80 -6.97 -20.42 -26.44
CA ASP A 80 -7.83 -20.27 -25.26
C ASP A 80 -9.09 -19.43 -25.55
N GLU A 81 -8.97 -18.39 -26.38
CA GLU A 81 -10.05 -17.47 -26.78
C GLU A 81 -10.06 -17.32 -28.31
N PRO A 82 -10.74 -18.20 -29.09
CA PRO A 82 -10.69 -18.16 -30.56
C PRO A 82 -11.23 -16.88 -31.20
N GLU A 83 -12.12 -16.17 -30.51
CA GLU A 83 -12.72 -14.91 -30.97
C GLU A 83 -11.93 -13.66 -30.50
N VAL A 84 -10.76 -13.85 -29.90
CA VAL A 84 -9.98 -12.76 -29.34
C VAL A 84 -9.51 -11.78 -30.41
N ASN A 85 -9.59 -10.49 -30.11
CA ASN A 85 -8.92 -9.47 -30.92
C ASN A 85 -7.40 -9.55 -30.69
N LEU A 86 -6.69 -10.22 -31.60
CA LEU A 86 -5.23 -10.39 -31.50
C LEU A 86 -4.48 -9.05 -31.40
N LEU A 87 -4.98 -7.99 -32.03
CA LEU A 87 -4.34 -6.67 -31.94
C LEU A 87 -4.45 -6.08 -30.52
N SER A 88 -5.52 -6.37 -29.78
CA SER A 88 -5.66 -5.92 -28.39
C SER A 88 -4.78 -6.71 -27.42
N LYS A 89 -4.35 -7.91 -27.81
CA LYS A 89 -3.47 -8.80 -27.05
C LYS A 89 -2.01 -8.73 -27.49
N PHE A 90 -1.73 -8.06 -28.61
CA PHE A 90 -0.37 -7.86 -29.10
C PHE A 90 0.45 -7.04 -28.08
N PRO A 91 1.69 -7.44 -27.74
CA PRO A 91 2.46 -6.75 -26.72
C PRO A 91 2.70 -5.29 -27.09
N LYS A 92 2.24 -4.36 -26.23
CA LYS A 92 2.34 -2.90 -26.46
C LYS A 92 3.78 -2.42 -26.63
N ASN A 93 4.73 -3.14 -26.04
CA ASN A 93 6.16 -2.85 -26.08
C ASN A 93 6.94 -3.53 -27.21
N TYR A 94 6.27 -4.33 -28.04
CA TYR A 94 6.93 -5.08 -29.12
C TYR A 94 7.73 -4.17 -30.05
N ASN A 95 7.12 -3.09 -30.54
CA ASN A 95 7.77 -2.15 -31.46
C ASN A 95 9.04 -1.56 -30.86
N ARG A 96 9.00 -1.19 -29.57
CA ARG A 96 10.17 -0.68 -28.85
C ARG A 96 11.27 -1.74 -28.76
N LYS A 97 10.94 -2.96 -28.30
CA LYS A 97 11.92 -4.05 -28.12
C LYS A 97 12.54 -4.48 -29.44
N ILE A 98 11.76 -4.59 -30.52
CA ILE A 98 12.28 -5.01 -31.82
C ILE A 98 13.15 -3.91 -32.46
N ASN A 99 12.72 -2.64 -32.41
CA ASN A 99 13.49 -1.52 -32.96
C ASN A 99 14.80 -1.30 -32.19
N MET A 100 14.79 -1.52 -30.88
CA MET A 100 16.00 -1.53 -30.05
C MET A 100 16.96 -2.65 -30.47
N ALA A 101 16.45 -3.86 -30.68
CA ALA A 101 17.24 -5.02 -31.05
C ALA A 101 17.76 -4.97 -32.50
N THR A 102 17.10 -4.20 -33.39
CA THR A 102 17.47 -4.09 -34.81
C THR A 102 18.06 -2.73 -35.21
N GLY A 103 18.09 -1.73 -34.31
CA GLY A 103 18.53 -0.35 -34.57
C GLY A 103 20.06 -0.15 -34.65
N PRO A 104 20.54 1.04 -35.05
CA PRO A 104 21.97 1.28 -35.28
C PRO A 104 22.77 1.25 -33.97
N LYS A 105 23.82 0.42 -33.91
CA LYS A 105 24.74 0.34 -32.76
C LYS A 105 25.62 1.60 -32.69
N VAL A 106 25.61 2.35 -31.57
CA VAL A 106 26.44 3.56 -31.39
C VAL A 106 27.48 3.36 -30.28
N LEU A 107 28.70 3.84 -30.56
CA LEU A 107 29.98 3.76 -29.86
C LEU A 107 30.09 4.68 -28.60
N PRO A 108 31.15 4.57 -27.74
CA PRO A 108 31.16 5.03 -26.33
C PRO A 108 31.26 6.56 -26.08
N PRO A 109 31.03 7.03 -24.82
CA PRO A 109 30.38 8.33 -24.51
C PRO A 109 31.31 9.49 -24.09
N VAL A 110 30.77 10.72 -24.17
CA VAL A 110 31.31 11.96 -23.55
C VAL A 110 30.22 12.61 -22.67
N GLU A 111 30.65 13.10 -21.49
CA GLU A 111 29.88 13.67 -20.35
C GLU A 111 29.09 14.98 -20.65
N LYS A 112 27.97 15.23 -19.92
CA LYS A 112 27.69 16.49 -19.17
C LYS A 112 26.28 16.59 -18.52
N ASP A 113 26.25 17.32 -17.39
CA ASP A 113 25.20 17.63 -16.40
C ASP A 113 23.90 18.34 -16.89
N ALA A 114 22.75 18.11 -16.22
CA ALA A 114 21.59 19.04 -16.08
C ALA A 114 20.60 18.65 -14.92
N PRO A 115 19.81 19.58 -14.32
CA PRO A 115 19.11 19.44 -13.00
C PRO A 115 17.59 19.12 -13.01
N GLU A 116 17.05 18.64 -11.87
CA GLU A 116 15.67 18.11 -11.59
C GLU A 116 14.53 19.16 -11.45
N VAL A 117 13.27 18.77 -11.72
CA VAL A 117 12.03 19.59 -11.65
C VAL A 117 11.06 19.08 -10.55
N GLN A 118 10.59 19.95 -9.64
CA GLN A 118 9.67 19.66 -8.51
C GLN A 118 8.17 19.75 -8.88
N ALA A 119 7.32 18.97 -8.19
CA ALA A 119 5.86 18.98 -8.35
C ALA A 119 5.19 20.26 -7.80
N PRO A 120 4.03 20.71 -8.34
CA PRO A 120 3.40 21.97 -7.96
C PRO A 120 2.76 21.95 -6.55
N GLU A 121 2.89 23.06 -5.83
CA GLU A 121 2.39 23.32 -4.47
C GLU A 121 0.85 23.24 -4.36
N PHE A 122 0.30 22.65 -3.27
CA PHE A 122 -1.16 22.46 -3.08
C PHE A 122 -1.94 23.77 -3.21
N ARG A 123 -1.37 24.88 -2.73
CA ARG A 123 -2.02 26.20 -2.73
C ARG A 123 -2.37 26.71 -4.12
N THR A 124 -1.62 26.31 -5.14
CA THR A 124 -1.93 26.67 -6.54
C THR A 124 -3.31 26.16 -6.98
N ARG A 125 -3.84 25.13 -6.30
CA ARG A 125 -5.16 24.55 -6.58
C ARG A 125 -6.31 25.35 -5.95
N LEU A 126 -6.04 26.26 -5.02
CA LEU A 126 -7.07 27.10 -4.40
C LEU A 126 -7.76 28.01 -5.43
N ASP A 127 -7.15 28.22 -6.60
CA ASP A 127 -7.77 28.95 -7.69
C ASP A 127 -9.02 28.27 -8.26
N LEU A 128 -9.15 26.95 -8.09
CA LEU A 128 -10.34 26.18 -8.45
C LEU A 128 -11.58 26.54 -7.61
N ALA A 129 -11.40 27.27 -6.50
CA ALA A 129 -12.51 27.67 -5.65
C ALA A 129 -13.14 28.97 -6.16
N GLU A 130 -14.29 28.82 -6.80
CA GLU A 130 -15.12 29.92 -7.33
C GLU A 130 -16.18 30.41 -6.33
N THR A 131 -16.52 29.59 -5.34
CA THR A 131 -17.59 29.87 -4.36
C THR A 131 -17.12 29.64 -2.94
N ALA A 132 -17.69 30.38 -1.98
CA ALA A 132 -17.44 30.21 -0.56
C ALA A 132 -18.77 30.27 0.21
N THR A 133 -19.18 29.18 0.84
CA THR A 133 -20.42 29.08 1.62
C THR A 133 -20.10 28.62 3.04
N VAL A 134 -20.58 29.37 4.03
CA VAL A 134 -20.47 28.98 5.45
C VAL A 134 -21.41 27.81 5.71
N ILE A 135 -20.86 26.66 6.06
CA ILE A 135 -21.63 25.46 6.42
C ILE A 135 -21.90 25.44 7.91
N PHE A 136 -20.89 25.79 8.71
CA PHE A 136 -21.01 25.95 10.16
C PHE A 136 -20.57 27.36 10.58
N PRO A 137 -21.26 28.00 11.54
CA PRO A 137 -21.04 29.41 11.88
C PRO A 137 -19.59 29.74 12.19
N LEU A 138 -19.11 30.86 11.66
CA LEU A 138 -17.77 31.37 11.93
C LEU A 138 -17.73 32.08 13.28
N SER A 139 -16.68 31.85 14.07
CA SER A 139 -16.46 32.57 15.31
C SER A 139 -16.14 34.05 15.05
N LYS A 140 -16.30 34.90 16.07
CA LYS A 140 -16.01 36.35 15.95
C LYS A 140 -14.55 36.60 15.54
N GLU A 141 -13.65 35.77 16.04
CA GLU A 141 -12.21 35.80 15.77
C GLU A 141 -11.94 35.49 14.29
N VAL A 142 -12.57 34.47 13.72
CA VAL A 142 -12.42 34.11 12.30
C VAL A 142 -13.05 35.17 11.40
N VAL A 143 -14.20 35.73 11.76
CA VAL A 143 -14.82 36.83 11.00
C VAL A 143 -13.90 38.07 11.00
N ALA A 144 -13.36 38.45 12.16
CA ALA A 144 -12.43 39.56 12.28
C ALA A 144 -11.13 39.30 11.51
N LEU A 145 -10.63 38.07 11.52
CA LEU A 145 -9.47 37.64 10.75
C LEU A 145 -9.72 37.79 9.25
N LEU A 146 -10.82 37.25 8.73
CA LEU A 146 -11.17 37.35 7.30
C LEU A 146 -11.40 38.80 6.85
N ALA A 147 -11.96 39.64 7.72
CA ALA A 147 -12.16 41.07 7.42
C ALA A 147 -10.85 41.81 7.13
N GLN A 148 -9.72 41.40 7.73
CA GLN A 148 -8.40 41.99 7.45
C GLN A 148 -7.92 41.72 6.01
N PHE A 149 -8.50 40.73 5.33
CA PHE A 149 -8.16 40.34 3.96
C PHE A 149 -9.24 40.73 2.94
N ALA A 150 -10.37 41.27 3.39
CA ALA A 150 -11.36 41.93 2.54
C ALA A 150 -10.72 43.19 1.93
N GLY A 151 -10.75 43.30 0.60
CA GLY A 151 -10.18 44.46 -0.10
C GLY A 151 -10.95 45.75 0.14
N ASP A 152 -10.49 46.83 -0.48
CA ASP A 152 -11.17 48.13 -0.48
C ASP A 152 -12.53 48.03 -1.21
N PRO A 153 -13.68 48.40 -0.61
CA PRO A 153 -15.03 48.18 -1.16
C PRO A 153 -15.32 48.87 -2.51
N LEU A 154 -14.41 49.72 -2.99
CA LEU A 154 -14.64 50.63 -4.11
C LEU A 154 -14.35 50.04 -5.51
N LYS A 155 -14.02 48.74 -5.64
CA LYS A 155 -13.65 48.15 -6.94
C LYS A 155 -14.45 46.96 -7.46
N ASP A 156 -15.33 46.33 -6.67
CA ASP A 156 -16.13 45.19 -7.16
C ASP A 156 -17.63 45.43 -6.94
N GLY A 157 -18.30 45.86 -8.02
CA GLY A 157 -19.73 46.08 -8.09
C GLY A 157 -20.53 44.79 -8.32
N SER A 158 -20.47 43.85 -7.39
CA SER A 158 -21.26 42.60 -7.46
C SER A 158 -21.71 42.14 -6.08
N SER A 159 -22.93 42.52 -5.71
CA SER A 159 -23.65 42.07 -4.52
C SER A 159 -24.12 40.61 -4.71
N ASP A 160 -23.22 39.65 -4.50
CA ASP A 160 -23.60 38.26 -4.26
C ASP A 160 -22.88 37.73 -3.02
N ASN A 161 -23.62 37.35 -1.99
CA ASN A 161 -23.06 36.97 -0.68
C ASN A 161 -22.11 35.76 -0.74
N GLY A 162 -22.21 34.92 -1.78
CA GLY A 162 -21.35 33.74 -1.99
C GLY A 162 -19.94 34.06 -2.54
N THR A 163 -19.72 35.24 -3.13
CA THR A 163 -18.41 35.66 -3.67
C THR A 163 -17.61 36.53 -2.68
N ALA A 164 -18.27 37.15 -1.70
CA ALA A 164 -17.65 38.04 -0.72
C ALA A 164 -16.54 37.37 0.11
N LEU A 165 -16.65 36.05 0.38
CA LEU A 165 -15.68 35.31 1.18
C LEU A 165 -14.54 34.69 0.35
N VAL A 166 -14.68 34.58 -0.97
CA VAL A 166 -13.71 33.89 -1.83
C VAL A 166 -12.35 34.60 -1.80
N VAL A 167 -12.33 35.91 -2.05
CA VAL A 167 -11.09 36.68 -2.11
C VAL A 167 -10.38 36.77 -0.75
N PRO A 168 -11.05 37.13 0.37
CA PRO A 168 -10.42 37.12 1.69
C PRO A 168 -9.82 35.76 2.05
N LEU A 169 -10.53 34.67 1.76
CA LEU A 169 -10.12 33.33 2.11
C LEU A 169 -8.88 32.88 1.32
N LYS A 170 -8.84 33.13 -0.01
CA LYS A 170 -7.62 32.88 -0.82
C LYS A 170 -6.42 33.62 -0.26
N ARG A 171 -6.58 34.90 0.07
CA ARG A 171 -5.49 35.74 0.59
C ARG A 171 -4.99 35.28 1.96
N LEU A 172 -5.90 34.95 2.87
CA LEU A 172 -5.56 34.42 4.19
C LEU A 172 -4.76 33.11 4.03
N LEU A 173 -5.33 32.12 3.34
CA LEU A 173 -4.72 30.80 3.18
C LEU A 173 -3.35 30.86 2.48
N TRP A 174 -3.18 31.78 1.53
CA TRP A 174 -1.92 31.97 0.83
C TRP A 174 -0.84 32.64 1.70
N LYS A 175 -1.22 33.66 2.47
CA LYS A 175 -0.27 34.44 3.29
C LYS A 175 0.12 33.74 4.60
N SER A 176 -0.74 32.89 5.14
CA SER A 176 -0.47 32.15 6.37
C SER A 176 0.72 31.19 6.22
N PRO A 177 1.56 30.97 7.25
CA PRO A 177 2.56 29.91 7.24
C PRO A 177 1.95 28.51 7.12
N LYS A 178 2.59 27.61 6.36
CA LYS A 178 2.19 26.19 6.31
C LYS A 178 2.72 25.48 7.57
N LEU A 179 1.84 24.73 8.23
CA LEU A 179 2.22 23.81 9.31
C LEU A 179 2.36 22.38 8.78
N TRP A 180 1.52 22.00 7.80
CA TRP A 180 1.51 20.68 7.20
C TRP A 180 0.95 20.74 5.77
N GLU A 181 1.43 19.87 4.89
CA GLU A 181 0.94 19.73 3.52
C GLU A 181 1.01 18.29 3.04
N ASN A 182 -0.05 17.85 2.39
CA ASN A 182 -0.07 16.72 1.48
C ASN A 182 -0.55 17.22 0.11
N PRO A 183 0.28 17.19 -0.96
CA PRO A 183 -0.05 17.79 -2.26
C PRO A 183 -1.36 17.31 -2.89
N VAL A 184 -1.83 16.13 -2.49
CA VAL A 184 -3.07 15.53 -2.96
C VAL A 184 -4.24 15.86 -2.03
N ARG A 185 -4.07 15.62 -0.72
CA ARG A 185 -5.16 15.62 0.27
C ARG A 185 -5.50 17.01 0.82
N GLY A 186 -4.52 17.83 1.17
CA GLY A 186 -4.80 19.05 1.92
C GLY A 186 -3.58 19.82 2.43
N VAL A 187 -3.84 20.95 3.06
CA VAL A 187 -2.84 21.79 3.72
C VAL A 187 -3.39 22.33 5.04
N VAL A 188 -2.55 22.44 6.06
CA VAL A 188 -2.86 23.12 7.32
C VAL A 188 -2.01 24.39 7.40
N VAL A 189 -2.66 25.53 7.65
CA VAL A 189 -1.99 26.83 7.71
C VAL A 189 -2.25 27.50 9.05
N LYS A 190 -1.22 28.15 9.60
CA LYS A 190 -1.32 28.95 10.82
C LYS A 190 -1.86 30.34 10.47
N CYS A 191 -3.12 30.59 10.78
CA CYS A 191 -3.75 31.87 10.44
C CYS A 191 -3.24 33.00 11.33
N ASN A 192 -3.10 32.74 12.62
CA ASN A 192 -2.47 33.59 13.63
C ASN A 192 -2.05 32.71 14.81
N ASP A 193 -1.79 33.30 15.99
CA ASP A 193 -1.36 32.55 17.18
C ASP A 193 -2.47 31.71 17.83
N ASP A 194 -3.74 31.95 17.49
CA ASP A 194 -4.89 31.30 18.10
C ASP A 194 -5.64 30.36 17.14
N ILE A 195 -5.49 30.55 15.83
CA ILE A 195 -6.31 29.90 14.80
C ILE A 195 -5.44 29.23 13.75
N VAL A 196 -5.78 27.99 13.42
CA VAL A 196 -5.34 27.30 12.21
C VAL A 196 -6.51 27.07 11.26
N ALA A 197 -6.19 26.95 9.98
CA ALA A 197 -7.13 26.51 8.96
C ALA A 197 -6.62 25.22 8.31
N LYS A 198 -7.39 24.14 8.41
CA LYS A 198 -7.19 22.90 7.68
C LYS A 198 -8.02 22.96 6.39
N VAL A 199 -7.34 22.85 5.25
CA VAL A 199 -7.96 22.87 3.92
C VAL A 199 -7.85 21.47 3.33
N ILE A 200 -8.98 20.83 3.10
CA ILE A 200 -9.05 19.46 2.57
C ILE A 200 -9.83 19.45 1.25
N LEU A 201 -9.44 18.55 0.35
CA LEU A 201 -10.17 18.30 -0.88
C LEU A 201 -11.38 17.39 -0.63
N GLY A 202 -12.52 17.70 -1.23
CA GLY A 202 -13.73 16.87 -1.18
C GLY A 202 -14.86 17.50 -0.40
N ASN A 203 -16.08 16.97 -0.58
CA ASN A 203 -17.30 17.71 -0.25
C ASN A 203 -18.29 16.99 0.69
N ARG A 204 -17.99 15.78 1.18
CA ARG A 204 -19.03 14.86 1.70
C ARG A 204 -18.91 14.49 3.18
N ASP A 205 -17.82 14.86 3.84
CA ASP A 205 -17.56 14.47 5.22
C ASP A 205 -17.25 15.70 6.09
N TYR A 206 -17.93 15.78 7.23
CA TYR A 206 -17.79 16.84 8.22
C TYR A 206 -17.38 16.32 9.60
N THR A 207 -17.04 15.02 9.70
CA THR A 207 -16.76 14.31 10.95
C THR A 207 -15.75 15.05 11.83
N GLU A 208 -14.66 15.56 11.26
CA GLU A 208 -13.64 16.29 12.03
C GLU A 208 -14.24 17.52 12.75
N TYR A 209 -15.01 18.34 12.04
CA TYR A 209 -15.63 19.53 12.63
C TYR A 209 -16.68 19.17 13.67
N THR A 210 -17.57 18.24 13.34
CA THR A 210 -18.70 17.87 14.21
C THR A 210 -18.23 17.13 15.46
N SER A 211 -17.17 16.34 15.38
CA SER A 211 -16.54 15.71 16.53
C SER A 211 -15.87 16.73 17.46
N MET A 212 -15.15 17.73 16.92
CA MET A 212 -14.61 18.80 17.75
C MET A 212 -15.71 19.65 18.40
N GLU A 213 -16.82 19.89 17.70
CA GLU A 213 -18.01 20.55 18.23
C GLU A 213 -18.63 19.74 19.39
N PHE A 214 -18.81 18.45 19.19
CA PHE A 214 -19.30 17.52 20.21
C PHE A 214 -18.40 17.48 21.45
N LEU A 215 -17.07 17.41 21.27
CA LEU A 215 -16.13 17.43 22.38
C LEU A 215 -16.11 18.77 23.10
N ALA A 216 -16.22 19.89 22.39
CA ALA A 216 -16.31 21.21 23.01
C ALA A 216 -17.55 21.36 23.89
N GLU A 217 -18.67 20.75 23.50
CA GLU A 217 -19.92 20.79 24.27
C GLU A 217 -19.93 19.78 25.43
N ARG A 218 -19.50 18.55 25.19
CA ARG A 218 -19.72 17.41 26.11
C ARG A 218 -18.51 17.05 26.96
N ALA A 219 -17.31 17.42 26.51
CA ALA A 219 -16.03 17.01 27.11
C ALA A 219 -14.97 18.12 26.98
N PRO A 220 -15.21 19.34 27.51
CA PRO A 220 -14.32 20.49 27.34
C PRO A 220 -12.96 20.33 28.04
N ASP A 221 -12.80 19.30 28.86
CA ASP A 221 -11.57 18.90 29.53
C ASP A 221 -10.72 17.91 28.71
N ILE A 222 -11.27 17.38 27.60
CA ILE A 222 -10.48 16.66 26.59
C ILE A 222 -9.68 17.71 25.79
N PRO A 223 -8.35 17.53 25.66
CA PRO A 223 -7.48 18.48 24.97
C PRO A 223 -7.62 18.35 23.44
N ALA A 224 -8.75 18.75 22.87
CA ALA A 224 -8.98 18.80 21.42
C ALA A 224 -9.02 20.26 20.93
N PRO A 225 -8.65 20.55 19.66
CA PRO A 225 -8.87 21.86 19.08
C PRO A 225 -10.35 22.26 19.16
N ARG A 226 -10.63 23.54 19.40
CA ARG A 226 -12.02 24.04 19.39
C ARG A 226 -12.39 24.45 17.97
N PRO A 227 -13.58 24.11 17.47
CA PRO A 227 -13.99 24.52 16.14
C PRO A 227 -14.37 26.01 16.14
N HIS A 228 -13.93 26.73 15.10
CA HIS A 228 -14.22 28.15 14.88
C HIS A 228 -15.00 28.42 13.58
N GLY A 229 -15.48 27.37 12.94
CA GLY A 229 -16.35 27.42 11.77
C GLY A 229 -15.84 26.61 10.59
N LEU A 230 -16.72 26.36 9.62
CA LEU A 230 -16.41 25.57 8.44
C LEU A 230 -17.01 26.20 7.19
N ILE A 231 -16.17 26.34 6.17
CA ILE A 231 -16.56 26.91 4.87
C ILE A 231 -16.42 25.83 3.79
N ALA A 232 -17.48 25.65 3.00
CA ALA A 232 -17.40 25.00 1.70
C ALA A 232 -16.81 25.98 0.69
N PHE A 233 -15.57 25.73 0.25
CA PHE A 233 -14.79 26.61 -0.60
C PHE A 233 -14.55 25.94 -1.96
N GLY A 234 -15.52 26.05 -2.86
CA GLY A 234 -15.56 25.28 -4.12
C GLY A 234 -15.39 23.76 -3.87
N PRO A 235 -14.33 23.13 -4.41
CA PRO A 235 -14.06 21.71 -4.19
C PRO A 235 -13.38 21.40 -2.84
N PHE A 236 -13.10 22.42 -2.02
CA PHE A 236 -12.42 22.29 -0.74
C PHE A 236 -13.36 22.48 0.45
N ARG A 237 -12.92 22.00 1.62
CA ARG A 237 -13.44 22.40 2.92
C ARG A 237 -12.35 23.11 3.69
N VAL A 238 -12.70 24.24 4.28
CA VAL A 238 -11.82 24.97 5.19
C VAL A 238 -12.41 24.88 6.58
N ILE A 239 -11.71 24.18 7.46
CA ILE A 239 -12.06 24.02 8.86
C ILE A 239 -11.17 24.97 9.66
N PHE A 240 -11.78 25.94 10.32
CA PHE A 240 -11.08 26.79 11.27
C PHE A 240 -11.17 26.16 12.66
N MET A 241 -10.04 26.08 13.35
CA MET A 241 -9.97 25.52 14.69
C MET A 241 -8.86 26.18 15.50
N SER A 242 -8.90 26.04 16.82
CA SER A 242 -7.86 26.60 17.70
C SER A 242 -6.50 26.00 17.39
N TYR A 243 -5.46 26.85 17.37
CA TYR A 243 -4.09 26.39 17.33
C TYR A 243 -3.67 25.87 18.69
N ILE A 244 -3.17 24.63 18.75
CA ILE A 244 -2.52 24.10 19.95
C ILE A 244 -1.02 24.32 19.78
N PRO A 245 -0.40 25.20 20.60
CA PRO A 245 1.02 25.48 20.50
C PRO A 245 1.87 24.29 20.96
N ASP A 246 3.16 24.35 20.64
CA ASP A 246 4.20 23.36 20.92
C ASP A 246 4.36 22.25 19.85
N THR A 247 4.97 21.14 20.25
CA THR A 247 5.57 20.12 19.38
C THR A 247 4.74 18.86 19.44
N THR A 248 4.70 18.11 18.34
CA THR A 248 4.07 16.80 18.32
C THR A 248 4.93 15.80 19.09
N LEU A 249 4.30 14.81 19.74
CA LEU A 249 5.00 13.74 20.44
C LEU A 249 6.00 13.03 19.51
N ALA A 250 5.69 12.90 18.22
CA ALA A 250 6.57 12.34 17.20
C ALA A 250 7.97 12.98 17.16
N GLN A 251 8.06 14.30 17.39
CA GLN A 251 9.32 15.04 17.30
C GLN A 251 10.22 14.85 18.52
N VAL A 252 9.66 14.37 19.63
CA VAL A 252 10.40 14.21 20.90
C VAL A 252 10.46 12.76 21.38
N TRP A 253 9.66 11.85 20.79
CA TRP A 253 9.47 10.47 21.27
C TRP A 253 10.77 9.68 21.40
N SER A 254 11.67 9.80 20.41
CA SER A 254 12.97 9.12 20.40
C SER A 254 13.87 9.53 21.56
N ASP A 255 13.69 10.74 22.07
CA ASP A 255 14.56 11.36 23.08
C ASP A 255 14.01 11.18 24.51
N LEU A 256 12.80 10.64 24.64
CA LEU A 256 12.16 10.39 25.94
C LEU A 256 12.80 9.19 26.66
N SER A 257 13.03 9.33 27.96
CA SER A 257 13.36 8.19 28.81
C SER A 257 12.16 7.25 28.95
N HIS A 258 12.42 6.02 29.40
CA HIS A 258 11.36 5.05 29.70
C HIS A 258 10.31 5.61 30.66
N GLU A 259 10.73 6.31 31.71
CA GLU A 259 9.87 6.91 32.72
C GLU A 259 9.02 8.05 32.15
N ALA A 260 9.59 8.86 31.25
CA ALA A 260 8.84 9.89 30.56
C ALA A 260 7.80 9.29 29.61
N LYS A 261 8.12 8.20 28.90
CA LYS A 261 7.16 7.45 28.06
C LYS A 261 6.01 6.86 28.90
N LEU A 262 6.32 6.25 30.05
CA LEU A 262 5.30 5.78 31.00
C LEU A 262 4.41 6.93 31.53
N SER A 263 5.00 8.10 31.79
CA SER A 263 4.23 9.27 32.21
C SER A 263 3.27 9.76 31.11
N ILE A 264 3.70 9.74 29.84
CA ILE A 264 2.81 10.05 28.70
C ILE A 264 1.72 8.99 28.55
N GLN A 265 2.05 7.71 28.68
CA GLN A 265 1.08 6.61 28.65
C GLN A 265 -0.04 6.80 29.69
N GLN A 266 0.31 7.16 30.93
CA GLN A 266 -0.67 7.41 32.00
C GLN A 266 -1.57 8.62 31.68
N GLN A 267 -0.99 9.71 31.16
CA GLN A 267 -1.78 10.89 30.77
C GLN A 267 -2.79 10.56 29.66
N LEU A 268 -2.35 9.78 28.66
CA LEU A 268 -3.22 9.33 27.59
C LEU A 268 -4.32 8.40 28.11
N GLU A 269 -3.99 7.49 29.03
CA GLU A 269 -4.98 6.64 29.71
C GLU A 269 -6.05 7.48 30.41
N ASP A 270 -5.68 8.49 31.19
CA ASP A 270 -6.64 9.37 31.86
C ASP A 270 -7.52 10.16 30.86
N ILE A 271 -6.96 10.56 29.72
CA ILE A 271 -7.72 11.23 28.64
C ILE A 271 -8.70 10.25 27.98
N PHE A 272 -8.26 9.04 27.60
CA PHE A 272 -9.11 8.07 26.92
C PHE A 272 -10.20 7.48 27.84
N CYS A 273 -9.94 7.33 29.14
CA CYS A 273 -10.96 6.95 30.11
C CYS A 273 -12.14 7.93 30.08
N ARG A 274 -11.85 9.24 30.04
CA ARG A 274 -12.85 10.30 29.94
C ARG A 274 -13.49 10.35 28.56
N LEU A 275 -12.72 10.16 27.49
CA LEU A 275 -13.25 10.12 26.13
C LEU A 275 -14.30 9.00 25.97
N ARG A 276 -14.03 7.83 26.53
CA ARG A 276 -14.86 6.63 26.37
C ARG A 276 -16.04 6.57 27.33
N SER A 277 -16.10 7.46 28.32
CA SER A 277 -17.27 7.61 29.20
C SER A 277 -18.36 8.49 28.58
N LEU A 278 -18.11 9.09 27.41
CA LEU A 278 -19.08 9.90 26.69
C LEU A 278 -20.26 9.03 26.21
N PRO A 279 -21.50 9.38 26.56
CA PRO A 279 -22.66 8.57 26.22
C PRO A 279 -23.02 8.68 24.74
N GLN A 280 -23.45 7.57 24.15
CA GLN A 280 -24.19 7.54 22.89
C GLN A 280 -25.67 7.28 23.20
N ASP A 281 -26.57 8.03 22.57
CA ASP A 281 -28.00 7.72 22.68
C ASP A 281 -28.30 6.37 22.00
N GLU A 282 -29.11 5.54 22.64
CA GLU A 282 -29.50 4.23 22.11
C GLU A 282 -30.11 4.34 20.70
N GLY A 283 -29.73 3.43 19.81
CA GLY A 283 -30.26 3.37 18.44
C GLY A 283 -29.67 4.37 17.45
N LYS A 284 -28.71 5.21 17.86
CA LYS A 284 -27.96 6.05 16.91
C LYS A 284 -27.00 5.21 16.06
N ALA A 285 -26.81 5.62 14.81
CA ALA A 285 -25.82 5.01 13.93
C ALA A 285 -24.40 5.21 14.48
N LEU A 286 -23.54 4.22 14.25
CA LEU A 286 -22.10 4.27 14.50
C LEU A 286 -21.41 5.22 13.52
N GLY A 287 -20.19 5.63 13.90
CA GLY A 287 -19.40 6.59 13.16
C GLY A 287 -19.55 8.02 13.67
N GLY A 288 -19.46 8.99 12.75
CA GLY A 288 -19.52 10.42 13.09
C GLY A 288 -20.77 10.81 13.90
N VAL A 289 -20.59 11.78 14.79
CA VAL A 289 -21.58 12.17 15.82
C VAL A 289 -22.90 12.71 15.27
N ARG A 290 -22.96 13.14 14.00
CA ARG A 290 -24.17 13.63 13.33
C ARG A 290 -24.64 12.71 12.20
N GLY A 291 -24.22 11.44 12.22
CA GLY A 291 -24.66 10.42 11.27
C GLY A 291 -23.94 10.50 9.92
N GLU A 292 -22.72 11.03 9.90
CA GLU A 292 -21.82 11.05 8.75
C GLU A 292 -21.60 9.62 8.20
N GLY A 293 -21.58 8.64 9.10
CA GLY A 293 -21.44 7.21 8.82
C GLY A 293 -20.18 6.64 9.46
N ALA A 294 -20.16 5.32 9.61
CA ALA A 294 -19.00 4.59 10.07
C ALA A 294 -17.93 4.54 8.98
N LYS A 295 -16.66 4.60 9.39
CA LYS A 295 -15.50 4.46 8.51
C LYS A 295 -14.81 3.13 8.78
N GLU A 296 -14.55 2.37 7.72
CA GLU A 296 -13.73 1.17 7.81
C GLU A 296 -12.83 1.08 6.58
N LEU A 297 -11.65 1.68 6.72
CA LEU A 297 -10.69 1.89 5.64
C LEU A 297 -10.18 0.57 5.02
N ARG A 298 -10.29 -0.57 5.74
CA ARG A 298 -9.96 -1.90 5.18
C ARG A 298 -11.00 -2.42 4.19
N VAL A 299 -12.24 -1.95 4.29
CA VAL A 299 -13.30 -2.29 3.33
C VAL A 299 -13.22 -1.34 2.13
N ASP A 300 -13.17 -0.03 2.42
CA ASP A 300 -13.05 1.02 1.42
C ASP A 300 -12.45 2.28 2.06
N GLU A 301 -11.39 2.81 1.47
CA GLU A 301 -10.64 3.95 2.00
C GLU A 301 -11.43 5.28 1.98
N CYS A 302 -12.51 5.37 1.21
CA CYS A 302 -13.25 6.59 0.96
C CYS A 302 -14.76 6.48 1.28
N ALA A 303 -15.24 5.30 1.68
CA ALA A 303 -16.66 5.09 1.94
C ALA A 303 -17.10 5.53 3.35
N LEU A 304 -18.31 6.07 3.40
CA LEU A 304 -19.05 6.34 4.64
C LEU A 304 -20.21 5.34 4.73
N PHE A 305 -20.10 4.37 5.64
CA PHE A 305 -21.09 3.31 5.81
C PHE A 305 -22.21 3.78 6.73
N LYS A 306 -23.40 3.98 6.15
CA LYS A 306 -24.59 4.46 6.86
C LYS A 306 -25.49 3.30 7.27
N GLY A 307 -26.29 3.53 8.32
CA GLY A 307 -27.28 2.55 8.80
C GLY A 307 -26.71 1.44 9.68
N ILE A 308 -25.42 1.50 10.03
CA ILE A 308 -24.81 0.62 11.01
C ILE A 308 -25.15 1.17 12.39
N THR A 309 -25.90 0.41 13.19
CA THR A 309 -26.40 0.82 14.51
C THR A 309 -25.94 -0.10 15.63
N THR A 310 -25.43 -1.28 15.29
CA THR A 310 -24.97 -2.26 16.26
C THR A 310 -23.49 -2.61 16.05
N ALA A 311 -22.85 -3.05 17.13
CA ALA A 311 -21.49 -3.59 17.04
C ALA A 311 -21.39 -4.85 16.17
N GLU A 312 -22.47 -5.63 16.06
CA GLU A 312 -22.53 -6.82 15.21
C GLU A 312 -22.54 -6.44 13.72
N GLU A 313 -23.35 -5.46 13.33
CA GLU A 313 -23.35 -4.91 11.96
C GLU A 313 -21.98 -4.33 11.60
N PHE A 314 -21.34 -3.63 12.55
CA PHE A 314 -19.99 -3.10 12.34
C PHE A 314 -18.96 -4.22 12.21
N SER A 315 -19.01 -5.25 13.07
CA SER A 315 -18.16 -6.43 12.93
C SER A 315 -18.36 -7.10 11.56
N ASN A 316 -19.61 -7.28 11.11
CA ASN A 316 -19.90 -7.81 9.78
C ASN A 316 -19.29 -6.95 8.66
N LEU A 317 -19.35 -5.62 8.78
CA LEU A 317 -18.65 -4.71 7.87
C LEU A 317 -17.14 -4.99 7.88
N GLN A 318 -16.50 -5.07 9.04
CA GLN A 318 -15.06 -5.36 9.14
C GLN A 318 -14.70 -6.67 8.45
N PHE A 319 -15.50 -7.73 8.66
CA PHE A 319 -15.30 -9.03 8.01
C PHE A 319 -15.67 -9.06 6.53
N SER A 320 -16.33 -8.03 5.99
CA SER A 320 -16.61 -7.90 4.56
C SER A 320 -15.42 -7.36 3.76
N ALA A 321 -14.39 -6.84 4.45
CA ALA A 321 -13.16 -6.39 3.81
C ALA A 321 -12.51 -7.55 3.04
N ARG A 322 -11.84 -7.22 1.93
CA ARG A 322 -11.18 -8.23 1.09
C ARG A 322 -10.11 -8.96 1.92
N HIS A 323 -10.26 -10.27 2.05
CA HIS A 323 -9.35 -11.13 2.81
C HIS A 323 -9.00 -12.39 2.00
N HIS A 324 -7.94 -13.08 2.42
CA HIS A 324 -7.48 -14.33 1.79
C HIS A 324 -8.04 -15.60 2.45
N GLY A 325 -8.80 -15.46 3.54
CA GLY A 325 -9.39 -16.58 4.28
C GLY A 325 -10.60 -17.22 3.59
N SER A 326 -10.76 -18.53 3.76
CA SER A 326 -11.98 -19.25 3.36
C SER A 326 -13.16 -18.91 4.29
N ASN A 327 -14.40 -19.18 3.87
CA ASN A 327 -15.57 -18.99 4.73
C ASN A 327 -15.45 -19.74 6.07
N THR A 328 -14.87 -20.94 6.08
CA THR A 328 -14.60 -21.69 7.31
C THR A 328 -13.61 -20.97 8.22
N TYR A 329 -12.56 -20.36 7.65
CA TYR A 329 -11.61 -19.54 8.39
C TYR A 329 -12.30 -18.33 9.03
N LEU A 330 -13.14 -17.61 8.28
CA LEU A 330 -13.92 -16.50 8.83
C LEU A 330 -14.85 -16.94 9.96
N THR A 331 -15.55 -18.06 9.80
CA THR A 331 -16.44 -18.63 10.83
C THR A 331 -15.66 -18.97 12.10
N LEU A 332 -14.48 -19.55 11.96
CA LEU A 332 -13.58 -19.80 13.10
C LEU A 332 -13.19 -18.50 13.79
N LEU A 333 -12.71 -17.50 13.05
CA LEU A 333 -12.28 -16.23 13.66
C LEU A 333 -13.43 -15.49 14.34
N ARG A 334 -14.64 -15.49 13.74
CA ARG A 334 -15.84 -14.96 14.38
C ARG A 334 -16.16 -15.70 15.68
N SER A 335 -16.10 -17.02 15.67
CA SER A 335 -16.35 -17.82 16.89
C SER A 335 -15.40 -17.46 18.03
N LEU A 336 -14.13 -17.16 17.72
CA LEU A 336 -13.13 -16.77 18.70
C LEU A 336 -13.39 -15.36 19.26
N LEU A 337 -13.84 -14.41 18.42
CA LEU A 337 -14.26 -13.07 18.88
C LEU A 337 -15.46 -13.12 19.84
N HIS A 338 -16.43 -14.00 19.57
CA HIS A 338 -17.64 -14.13 20.39
C HIS A 338 -17.39 -14.86 21.73
N HIS A 339 -16.32 -15.66 21.84
CA HIS A 339 -16.06 -16.49 23.01
C HIS A 339 -15.48 -15.74 24.22
N ASP A 340 -14.76 -14.63 24.02
CA ASP A 340 -13.98 -14.01 25.09
C ASP A 340 -14.68 -12.90 25.87
N ASN A 341 -15.72 -12.24 25.33
CA ASN A 341 -16.46 -11.23 26.11
C ASN A 341 -17.81 -10.79 25.51
N PRO A 342 -18.90 -11.55 25.70
CA PRO A 342 -20.22 -11.19 25.16
C PRO A 342 -20.74 -9.84 25.69
N ASN A 343 -20.35 -9.40 26.89
CA ASN A 343 -20.85 -8.15 27.48
C ASN A 343 -20.11 -6.89 26.97
N MET A 344 -18.82 -6.99 26.60
CA MET A 344 -18.03 -5.84 26.13
C MET A 344 -18.15 -5.59 24.63
N ALA A 345 -18.51 -6.62 23.84
CA ALA A 345 -18.67 -6.51 22.39
C ALA A 345 -19.82 -5.57 21.98
N HIS A 346 -20.75 -5.25 22.89
CA HIS A 346 -21.91 -4.40 22.62
C HIS A 346 -21.77 -2.96 23.15
N ILE A 347 -20.69 -2.64 23.88
CA ILE A 347 -20.49 -1.28 24.41
C ILE A 347 -19.93 -0.40 23.30
N LEU A 348 -20.70 0.62 22.93
CA LEU A 348 -20.28 1.67 22.02
C LEU A 348 -19.66 2.80 22.82
N VAL A 349 -18.49 3.26 22.41
CA VAL A 349 -17.74 4.34 23.06
C VAL A 349 -17.30 5.35 22.01
N PHE A 350 -17.08 6.59 22.42
CA PHE A 350 -16.46 7.57 21.54
C PHE A 350 -14.96 7.27 21.40
N THR A 351 -14.50 7.14 20.15
CA THR A 351 -13.13 6.82 19.77
C THR A 351 -12.57 7.91 18.88
N HIS A 352 -11.25 8.09 18.92
CA HIS A 352 -10.56 9.02 18.02
C HIS A 352 -10.31 8.40 16.64
N GLY A 353 -9.95 7.11 16.56
CA GLY A 353 -9.83 6.38 15.30
C GLY A 353 -8.50 6.51 14.54
N ASP A 354 -7.60 7.40 14.96
CA ASP A 354 -6.26 7.62 14.35
C ASP A 354 -5.25 8.14 15.37
N ILE A 355 -5.08 7.40 16.46
CA ILE A 355 -4.14 7.77 17.52
C ILE A 355 -2.72 7.36 17.14
N ARG A 356 -1.86 8.37 16.93
CA ARG A 356 -0.43 8.22 16.67
C ARG A 356 0.36 9.39 17.26
N VAL A 357 1.67 9.22 17.39
CA VAL A 357 2.57 10.24 17.94
C VAL A 357 2.53 11.57 17.20
N ASP A 358 2.18 11.59 15.91
CA ASP A 358 2.00 12.80 15.11
C ASP A 358 0.75 13.61 15.49
N ASN A 359 -0.26 12.92 16.00
CA ASN A 359 -1.57 13.49 16.34
C ASN A 359 -1.67 13.89 17.82
N ILE A 360 -0.57 13.78 18.59
CA ILE A 360 -0.50 14.16 20.00
C ILE A 360 0.46 15.35 20.13
N VAL A 361 -0.01 16.43 20.74
CA VAL A 361 0.79 17.64 21.01
C VAL A 361 1.21 17.64 22.48
N VAL A 362 2.48 17.96 22.72
CA VAL A 362 3.08 17.96 24.05
C VAL A 362 3.88 19.22 24.34
N THR A 363 3.86 19.62 25.60
CA THR A 363 4.61 20.77 26.12
C THR A 363 5.60 20.29 27.18
N LYS A 364 6.80 20.86 27.23
CA LYS A 364 7.79 20.54 28.27
C LYS A 364 7.26 20.91 29.66
N ASP A 365 7.35 19.99 30.60
CA ASP A 365 7.08 20.29 32.01
C ASP A 365 8.18 21.22 32.54
N ARG A 366 7.77 22.35 33.13
CA ARG A 366 8.69 23.35 33.69
C ARG A 366 9.28 22.89 35.02
N ASN A 367 8.63 21.96 35.71
CA ASN A 367 8.98 21.52 37.05
C ASN A 367 9.86 20.26 37.02
N ILE A 368 9.69 19.40 36.01
CA ILE A 368 10.38 18.12 35.91
C ILE A 368 11.13 18.02 34.59
N LYS A 369 12.46 18.04 34.65
CA LYS A 369 13.33 17.99 33.46
C LYS A 369 13.13 16.68 32.70
N GLY A 370 12.87 16.78 31.40
CA GLY A 370 12.67 15.61 30.53
C GLY A 370 11.24 15.06 30.51
N HIS A 371 10.34 15.63 31.31
CA HIS A 371 8.92 15.30 31.26
C HIS A 371 8.17 16.23 30.31
N TYR A 372 7.10 15.68 29.75
CA TYR A 372 6.21 16.35 28.83
C TYR A 372 4.77 16.15 29.29
N ILE A 373 3.95 17.17 29.07
CA ILE A 373 2.53 17.17 29.38
C ILE A 373 1.78 17.12 28.05
N VAL A 374 0.80 16.22 27.93
CA VAL A 374 -0.10 16.15 26.78
C VAL A 374 -1.04 17.36 26.82
N THR A 375 -0.91 18.24 25.83
CA THR A 375 -1.66 19.49 25.73
C THR A 375 -2.63 19.51 24.55
N GLY A 376 -2.52 18.55 23.63
CA GLY A 376 -3.42 18.42 22.49
C GLY A 376 -3.51 17.03 21.91
N ILE A 377 -4.69 16.69 21.39
CA ILE A 377 -4.96 15.57 20.49
C ILE A 377 -5.65 16.17 19.27
N ILE A 378 -5.06 15.99 18.10
CA ILE A 378 -5.50 16.61 16.83
C ILE A 378 -5.90 15.54 15.81
N ASP A 379 -6.47 15.97 14.69
CA ASP A 379 -6.85 15.09 13.57
C ASP A 379 -8.02 14.14 13.89
N TRP A 380 -9.15 14.73 14.32
CA TRP A 380 -10.37 14.01 14.70
C TRP A 380 -11.20 13.50 13.51
N GLU A 381 -10.62 13.41 12.32
CA GLU A 381 -11.36 13.09 11.10
C GLU A 381 -11.96 11.68 11.11
N ASP A 382 -11.32 10.71 11.77
CA ASP A 382 -11.78 9.31 11.87
C ASP A 382 -12.52 8.98 13.17
N SER A 383 -12.84 10.02 13.95
CA SER A 383 -13.50 9.86 15.24
C SER A 383 -14.99 9.55 15.12
N GLY A 384 -15.55 9.00 16.19
CA GLY A 384 -16.96 8.62 16.20
C GLY A 384 -17.29 7.63 17.29
N PHE A 385 -18.54 7.18 17.29
CA PHE A 385 -18.96 6.10 18.17
C PHE A 385 -18.78 4.74 17.50
N TYR A 386 -18.01 3.88 18.16
CA TYR A 386 -17.66 2.55 17.67
C TYR A 386 -17.61 1.55 18.83
N PRO A 387 -17.60 0.23 18.55
CA PRO A 387 -17.43 -0.76 19.59
C PRO A 387 -16.14 -0.53 20.38
N ALA A 388 -16.13 -0.82 21.68
CA ALA A 388 -14.99 -0.56 22.56
C ALA A 388 -13.65 -1.14 22.05
N TYR A 389 -13.68 -2.25 21.31
CA TYR A 389 -12.46 -2.84 20.75
C TYR A 389 -11.90 -2.07 19.53
N TYR A 390 -12.67 -1.18 18.90
CA TYR A 390 -12.33 -0.56 17.61
C TYR A 390 -11.06 0.27 17.66
N GLU A 391 -10.88 1.11 18.70
CA GLU A 391 -9.66 1.93 18.86
C GLU A 391 -8.39 1.06 18.90
N CYS A 392 -8.49 -0.17 19.43
CA CYS A 392 -7.37 -1.10 19.41
C CYS A 392 -7.00 -1.46 17.96
N THR A 393 -8.02 -1.74 17.14
CA THR A 393 -7.85 -2.13 15.74
C THR A 393 -7.27 -0.99 14.89
N THR A 394 -7.55 0.27 15.24
CA THR A 394 -6.98 1.44 14.56
C THR A 394 -5.58 1.77 15.05
N LEU A 395 -5.30 1.66 16.35
CA LEU A 395 -3.99 1.92 16.95
C LEU A 395 -2.86 1.10 16.30
N THR A 396 -3.12 -0.14 15.92
CA THR A 396 -2.12 -1.03 15.30
C THR A 396 -2.03 -0.89 13.78
N ARG A 397 -2.76 0.04 13.16
CA ARG A 397 -2.75 0.23 11.71
C ARG A 397 -1.38 0.64 11.17
N THR A 398 -0.67 1.47 11.91
CA THR A 398 0.67 1.96 11.53
C THR A 398 1.78 1.11 12.12
N LEU A 399 1.45 0.00 12.82
CA LEU A 399 2.44 -0.92 13.36
C LEU A 399 3.14 -1.62 12.19
N SER A 400 4.38 -1.22 11.94
CA SER A 400 5.26 -1.88 11.00
C SER A 400 5.77 -3.18 11.60
N LEU A 401 5.79 -4.24 10.80
CA LEU A 401 6.45 -5.50 11.18
C LEU A 401 7.97 -5.43 11.03
N VAL A 402 8.49 -4.40 10.37
CA VAL A 402 9.90 -4.28 9.98
C VAL A 402 10.58 -3.08 10.62
N ASP A 403 9.85 -1.99 10.87
CA ASP A 403 10.39 -0.81 11.53
C ASP A 403 10.21 -0.96 13.04
N GLU A 404 11.31 -0.82 13.78
CA GLU A 404 11.25 -0.75 15.23
C GLU A 404 10.60 0.57 15.64
N ASP A 405 9.40 0.46 16.21
CA ASP A 405 8.71 1.58 16.83
C ASP A 405 8.26 1.16 18.22
N ASP A 406 8.95 1.69 19.23
CA ASP A 406 8.67 1.35 20.60
C ASP A 406 7.40 2.04 21.14
N TRP A 407 6.79 2.98 20.40
CA TRP A 407 5.48 3.58 20.71
C TRP A 407 4.43 2.53 21.07
N PHE A 408 4.39 1.44 20.32
CA PHE A 408 3.41 0.37 20.49
C PHE A 408 3.56 -0.41 21.82
N LEU A 409 4.69 -0.25 22.51
CA LEU A 409 4.91 -0.81 23.84
C LEU A 409 4.34 0.06 24.97
N TYR A 410 4.00 1.32 24.69
CA TYR A 410 3.47 2.29 25.65
C TYR A 410 2.04 2.72 25.32
N LEU A 411 1.28 1.89 24.60
CA LEU A 411 -0.14 2.15 24.34
C LEU A 411 -0.95 2.17 25.65
N PRO A 412 -1.97 3.05 25.78
CA PRO A 412 -2.78 3.14 26.99
C PRO A 412 -3.44 1.81 27.38
N GLY A 413 -3.49 1.51 28.69
CA GLY A 413 -3.99 0.24 29.26
C GLY A 413 -5.50 -0.02 29.14
N ILE A 414 -6.24 0.87 28.48
CA ILE A 414 -7.71 0.84 28.29
C ILE A 414 -8.19 -0.26 27.34
N LEU A 415 -7.28 -1.06 26.78
CA LEU A 415 -7.62 -2.20 25.94
C LEU A 415 -8.35 -3.25 26.80
N PRO A 416 -9.65 -3.56 26.57
CA PRO A 416 -10.32 -4.68 27.25
C PRO A 416 -9.48 -5.97 27.22
N PRO A 417 -9.58 -6.86 28.25
CA PRO A 417 -8.83 -8.12 28.30
C PRO A 417 -9.03 -9.10 27.12
N GLY A 418 -9.99 -8.85 26.21
CA GLY A 418 -10.22 -9.60 24.95
C GLY A 418 -9.82 -8.85 23.66
N SER A 419 -9.35 -7.60 23.78
CA SER A 419 -8.92 -6.77 22.63
C SER A 419 -7.73 -7.36 21.93
N VAL A 420 -6.85 -8.03 22.67
CA VAL A 420 -5.64 -8.67 22.17
C VAL A 420 -5.97 -9.82 21.22
N LEU A 421 -7.01 -10.60 21.51
CA LEU A 421 -7.52 -11.64 20.62
C LEU A 421 -8.21 -11.01 19.41
N SER A 422 -9.01 -9.97 19.60
CA SER A 422 -9.65 -9.24 18.49
C SER A 422 -8.64 -8.61 17.53
N LEU A 423 -7.62 -7.96 18.10
CA LEU A 423 -6.42 -7.44 17.43
C LEU A 423 -5.71 -8.55 16.66
N SER A 424 -5.37 -9.66 17.32
CA SER A 424 -4.66 -10.77 16.71
C SER A 424 -5.46 -11.41 15.57
N LEU A 425 -6.77 -11.57 15.73
CA LEU A 425 -7.68 -12.14 14.75
C LEU A 425 -7.88 -11.22 13.53
N LEU A 426 -7.98 -9.91 13.74
CA LEU A 426 -8.07 -8.93 12.65
C LEU A 426 -6.73 -8.74 11.94
N LEU A 427 -5.60 -8.76 12.65
CA LEU A 427 -4.27 -8.85 12.05
C LEU A 427 -4.14 -10.13 11.20
N LEU A 428 -4.63 -11.28 11.69
CA LEU A 428 -4.63 -12.54 10.94
C LEU A 428 -5.55 -12.54 9.71
N LEU A 429 -6.66 -11.80 9.73
CA LEU A 429 -7.56 -11.64 8.57
C LEU A 429 -6.93 -10.84 7.42
N PHE A 430 -6.14 -9.81 7.76
CA PHE A 430 -5.72 -8.79 6.80
C PHE A 430 -4.21 -8.75 6.54
N THR A 431 -3.39 -9.39 7.38
CA THR A 431 -1.98 -9.61 7.10
C THR A 431 -1.79 -11.01 6.55
N ASN A 432 -1.04 -11.14 5.46
CA ASN A 432 -0.74 -12.42 4.82
C ASN A 432 0.28 -13.27 5.63
N SER A 433 0.32 -13.11 6.95
CA SER A 433 1.46 -13.44 7.79
C SER A 433 1.14 -14.56 8.76
N ARG A 434 1.54 -15.78 8.39
CA ARG A 434 1.81 -16.88 9.34
C ARG A 434 2.85 -16.47 10.40
N TYR A 435 3.60 -15.38 10.17
CA TYR A 435 4.67 -14.87 11.02
C TYR A 435 4.17 -14.15 12.28
N CYS A 436 3.03 -13.42 12.21
CA CYS A 436 2.46 -12.66 13.33
C CYS A 436 2.15 -13.54 14.55
N LEU A 437 1.70 -14.78 14.33
CA LEU A 437 1.42 -15.72 15.41
C LEU A 437 2.70 -16.12 16.15
N SER A 438 3.83 -16.22 15.45
CA SER A 438 5.08 -16.75 15.99
C SER A 438 5.83 -15.75 16.89
N GLN A 439 5.76 -14.45 16.60
CA GLN A 439 6.36 -13.39 17.42
C GLN A 439 5.45 -13.01 18.59
N PHE A 440 4.13 -12.95 18.39
CA PHE A 440 3.18 -12.69 19.46
C PHE A 440 3.21 -13.77 20.54
N LEU A 441 3.35 -15.05 20.17
CA LEU A 441 3.50 -16.17 21.11
C LEU A 441 4.88 -16.21 21.82
N ARG A 442 5.87 -15.44 21.35
CA ARG A 442 7.23 -15.33 21.96
C ARG A 442 7.34 -14.20 23.00
N SER A 443 6.36 -13.30 23.07
CA SER A 443 6.24 -12.34 24.17
C SER A 443 6.11 -13.08 25.51
N LYS A 444 6.98 -12.77 26.47
CA LYS A 444 7.11 -13.45 27.77
C LYS A 444 6.20 -12.89 28.87
N THR A 445 5.25 -12.02 28.56
CA THR A 445 4.41 -11.35 29.55
C THR A 445 2.93 -11.62 29.32
N TYR A 446 2.38 -12.63 30.02
CA TYR A 446 1.05 -12.72 30.66
C TYR A 446 0.57 -14.19 30.79
N PRO A 447 -0.15 -14.57 31.88
CA PRO A 447 -0.34 -15.96 32.26
C PRO A 447 -1.77 -16.46 32.02
N GLN A 448 -2.11 -16.88 30.81
CA GLN A 448 -3.21 -17.85 30.56
C GLN A 448 -2.90 -18.67 29.29
N ARG A 449 -1.95 -19.62 29.41
CA ARG A 449 -1.53 -20.53 28.33
C ARG A 449 -1.99 -21.97 28.63
N SER A 450 -3.08 -22.46 28.05
CA SER A 450 -3.24 -23.92 27.98
C SER A 450 -4.05 -24.50 26.82
N LYS A 451 -4.90 -23.72 26.12
CA LYS A 451 -5.72 -24.29 25.02
C LYS A 451 -5.35 -23.83 23.60
N VAL A 452 -4.73 -22.65 23.45
CA VAL A 452 -4.35 -22.09 22.13
C VAL A 452 -3.07 -22.73 21.55
N LEU A 453 -2.18 -23.23 22.41
CA LEU A 453 -0.86 -23.74 22.00
C LEU A 453 -0.94 -25.05 21.19
N THR A 454 -1.93 -25.89 21.48
CA THR A 454 -2.00 -27.26 20.93
C THR A 454 -2.44 -27.33 19.47
N VAL A 455 -3.26 -26.38 19.00
CA VAL A 455 -3.77 -26.35 17.61
C VAL A 455 -2.79 -25.67 16.65
N ALA A 456 -2.05 -24.66 17.11
CA ALA A 456 -1.08 -23.91 16.30
C ALA A 456 0.18 -24.73 15.96
N VAL A 457 0.63 -25.60 16.86
CA VAL A 457 1.86 -26.40 16.68
C VAL A 457 1.69 -27.50 15.62
N TYR A 458 0.48 -28.05 15.45
CA TYR A 458 0.25 -29.11 14.45
C TYR A 458 0.13 -28.61 12.99
N SER A 459 -0.05 -27.30 12.76
CA SER A 459 -0.26 -26.74 11.41
C SER A 459 1.02 -26.15 10.76
N LEU A 460 2.15 -26.11 11.47
CA LEU A 460 3.36 -25.37 11.06
C LEU A 460 4.49 -26.22 10.47
N GLN A 461 4.32 -27.53 10.29
CA GLN A 461 5.21 -28.29 9.41
C GLN A 461 4.64 -28.26 7.99
N MET A 462 4.96 -27.22 7.19
CA MET A 462 5.09 -27.26 5.71
C MET A 462 5.86 -26.02 5.18
N SER A 463 7.00 -26.30 4.53
CA SER A 463 7.94 -25.50 3.69
C SER A 463 7.98 -23.95 3.80
N SER A 464 9.17 -23.41 4.13
CA SER A 464 9.48 -21.97 4.10
C SER A 464 9.65 -21.42 2.68
N THR A 465 9.11 -20.23 2.39
CA THR A 465 9.13 -19.55 1.07
C THR A 465 9.70 -18.13 1.17
N ALA A 466 10.14 -17.59 0.03
CA ALA A 466 10.60 -16.21 -0.15
C ALA A 466 9.71 -15.49 -1.18
N GLY A 467 9.39 -14.21 -0.94
CA GLY A 467 8.52 -13.44 -1.83
C GLY A 467 9.33 -12.78 -2.95
N LEU A 468 8.91 -12.95 -4.20
CA LEU A 468 9.55 -12.33 -5.36
C LEU A 468 8.80 -11.06 -5.79
N HIS A 469 9.52 -9.96 -6.01
CA HIS A 469 8.93 -8.67 -6.35
C HIS A 469 9.72 -7.96 -7.45
N VAL A 470 9.08 -7.08 -8.22
CA VAL A 470 9.75 -6.07 -9.03
C VAL A 470 9.71 -4.74 -8.29
N ALA A 471 10.87 -4.20 -7.95
CA ALA A 471 11.01 -2.88 -7.35
C ALA A 471 11.33 -1.85 -8.43
N ILE A 472 10.52 -0.80 -8.51
CA ILE A 472 10.63 0.30 -9.46
C ILE A 472 11.04 1.54 -8.68
N TYR A 473 12.12 2.18 -9.09
CA TYR A 473 12.70 3.35 -8.44
C TYR A 473 12.57 4.57 -9.36
N ASN A 474 12.24 5.72 -8.78
CA ASN A 474 12.30 7.02 -9.43
C ASN A 474 13.55 7.75 -8.92
N ASP A 475 14.66 7.53 -9.60
CA ASP A 475 15.99 8.06 -9.27
C ASP A 475 16.39 9.28 -10.12
N GLY A 476 15.40 9.91 -10.79
CA GLY A 476 15.64 11.04 -11.68
C GLY A 476 16.22 10.66 -13.05
N GLY A 477 16.36 9.36 -13.34
CA GLY A 477 16.81 8.86 -14.65
C GLY A 477 15.78 9.04 -15.78
N VAL A 478 16.23 8.88 -17.03
CA VAL A 478 15.39 8.97 -18.24
C VAL A 478 14.22 7.98 -18.19
N TYR A 479 14.44 6.82 -17.58
CA TYR A 479 13.43 5.82 -17.25
C TYR A 479 13.60 5.43 -15.79
N LYS A 480 12.50 5.06 -15.14
CA LYS A 480 12.55 4.49 -13.78
C LYS A 480 13.45 3.27 -13.74
N HIS A 481 14.32 3.21 -12.74
CA HIS A 481 15.21 2.07 -12.52
C HIS A 481 14.43 0.86 -11.98
N TRP A 482 14.68 -0.34 -12.49
CA TRP A 482 13.99 -1.56 -12.04
C TRP A 482 14.96 -2.58 -11.43
N SER A 483 14.49 -3.34 -10.45
CA SER A 483 15.20 -4.49 -9.90
C SER A 483 14.26 -5.65 -9.57
N LEU A 484 14.80 -6.86 -9.56
CA LEU A 484 14.13 -8.02 -9.01
C LEU A 484 14.54 -8.18 -7.54
N PHE A 485 13.57 -8.07 -6.64
CA PHE A 485 13.77 -8.16 -5.20
C PHE A 485 13.31 -9.52 -4.68
N VAL A 486 14.24 -10.26 -4.10
CA VAL A 486 13.96 -11.49 -3.36
C VAL A 486 13.82 -11.14 -1.89
N ASN A 487 12.60 -11.23 -1.38
CA ASN A 487 12.27 -11.03 0.02
C ASN A 487 12.39 -12.37 0.77
N GLY A 488 13.62 -12.70 1.20
CA GLY A 488 13.88 -13.86 2.05
C GLY A 488 13.28 -13.70 3.46
N PRO A 489 13.17 -14.79 4.25
CA PRO A 489 12.49 -14.74 5.55
C PRO A 489 13.28 -14.01 6.64
N THR A 490 14.56 -13.70 6.39
CA THR A 490 15.40 -12.86 7.24
C THR A 490 16.01 -11.71 6.44
N ASP A 491 16.39 -10.62 7.12
CA ASP A 491 17.06 -9.47 6.49
C ASP A 491 18.37 -9.86 5.80
N ALA A 492 19.08 -10.86 6.31
CA ALA A 492 20.29 -11.40 5.69
C ALA A 492 20.01 -12.16 4.38
N GLU A 493 18.77 -12.58 4.16
CA GLU A 493 18.33 -13.34 2.99
C GLU A 493 17.56 -12.47 1.97
N GLN A 494 17.37 -11.18 2.27
CA GLN A 494 16.84 -10.20 1.32
C GLN A 494 17.91 -9.81 0.29
N THR A 495 17.54 -9.78 -0.98
CA THR A 495 18.50 -9.51 -2.05
C THR A 495 17.87 -8.75 -3.19
N VAL A 496 18.50 -7.65 -3.59
CA VAL A 496 18.20 -6.89 -4.80
C VAL A 496 19.09 -7.38 -5.94
N LEU A 497 18.47 -7.71 -7.08
CA LEU A 497 19.11 -8.18 -8.30
C LEU A 497 18.78 -7.18 -9.42
N HIS A 498 19.79 -6.50 -9.95
CA HIS A 498 19.61 -5.45 -10.95
C HIS A 498 20.82 -5.28 -11.84
N ILE A 499 20.65 -4.53 -12.93
CA ILE A 499 21.76 -4.03 -13.71
C ILE A 499 21.97 -2.54 -13.44
N MET A 500 23.22 -2.13 -13.27
CA MET A 500 23.61 -0.75 -13.00
C MET A 500 24.53 -0.25 -14.11
N GLY A 501 24.44 1.03 -14.43
CA GLY A 501 25.22 1.65 -15.49
C GLY A 501 24.37 2.60 -16.33
N SER A 502 24.87 2.93 -17.52
CA SER A 502 24.21 3.77 -18.50
C SER A 502 24.05 3.01 -19.81
N SER A 503 23.29 3.59 -20.75
CA SER A 503 23.06 3.00 -22.08
C SER A 503 24.36 2.45 -22.67
N THR A 504 24.31 1.21 -23.17
CA THR A 504 25.44 0.42 -23.72
C THR A 504 26.55 -0.01 -22.73
N ASN A 505 26.42 0.27 -21.43
CA ASN A 505 27.43 -0.08 -20.43
C ASN A 505 26.82 -0.47 -19.07
N TYR A 506 25.89 -1.42 -19.10
CA TYR A 506 25.28 -2.03 -17.92
C TYR A 506 26.11 -3.21 -17.40
N ARG A 507 26.12 -3.37 -16.08
CA ARG A 507 26.69 -4.52 -15.38
C ARG A 507 25.70 -5.08 -14.36
N PHE A 508 25.75 -6.38 -14.13
CA PHE A 508 24.96 -6.99 -13.06
C PHE A 508 25.51 -6.60 -11.68
N GLU A 509 24.61 -6.23 -10.78
CA GLU A 509 24.90 -6.05 -9.36
C GLU A 509 23.91 -6.86 -8.52
N MET A 510 24.42 -7.44 -7.44
CA MET A 510 23.63 -8.13 -6.42
C MET A 510 23.91 -7.46 -5.09
N ARG A 511 22.87 -7.00 -4.41
CA ARG A 511 22.99 -6.30 -3.12
C ARG A 511 22.19 -7.05 -2.06
N ALA A 512 22.85 -7.43 -0.97
CA ALA A 512 22.20 -7.90 0.25
C ALA A 512 21.56 -6.69 0.94
N SER A 513 20.37 -6.33 0.48
CA SER A 513 19.70 -5.08 0.81
C SER A 513 18.21 -5.26 0.64
N ASP A 514 17.46 -4.49 1.40
CA ASP A 514 16.03 -4.39 1.26
C ASP A 514 15.70 -3.32 0.21
N ALA A 515 14.99 -3.70 -0.85
CA ALA A 515 14.53 -2.75 -1.86
C ALA A 515 13.72 -1.58 -1.25
N ARG A 516 13.00 -1.85 -0.14
CA ARG A 516 12.16 -0.88 0.59
C ARG A 516 12.97 0.21 1.30
N LYS A 517 14.26 -0.03 1.56
CA LYS A 517 15.16 0.94 2.20
C LYS A 517 15.70 1.99 1.22
N SER A 518 15.42 1.86 -0.08
CA SER A 518 15.81 2.88 -1.05
C SER A 518 14.85 4.06 -1.01
N ALA A 519 15.36 5.26 -0.75
CA ALA A 519 14.58 6.51 -0.77
C ALA A 519 13.95 6.82 -2.14
N THR A 520 14.48 6.21 -3.22
CA THR A 520 13.98 6.37 -4.59
C THR A 520 12.91 5.34 -4.95
N LEU A 521 12.52 4.41 -4.06
CA LEU A 521 11.53 3.38 -4.40
C LEU A 521 10.16 4.01 -4.69
N SER A 522 9.67 3.83 -5.91
CA SER A 522 8.39 4.35 -6.40
C SER A 522 7.27 3.31 -6.33
N GLU A 523 7.55 2.05 -6.65
CA GLU A 523 6.54 0.98 -6.67
C GLU A 523 7.21 -0.36 -6.37
N LEU A 524 6.55 -1.22 -5.58
CA LEU A 524 7.02 -2.58 -5.31
C LEU A 524 5.91 -3.58 -5.68
N ILE A 525 6.09 -4.25 -6.80
CA ILE A 525 5.07 -5.13 -7.38
C ILE A 525 5.38 -6.57 -6.97
N TYR A 526 4.55 -7.15 -6.09
CA TYR A 526 4.62 -8.56 -5.75
C TYR A 526 4.26 -9.45 -6.95
N LEU A 527 5.08 -10.48 -7.19
CA LEU A 527 4.88 -11.47 -8.25
C LEU A 527 4.32 -12.79 -7.69
N CYS A 528 5.09 -13.48 -6.85
CA CYS A 528 4.76 -14.81 -6.33
C CYS A 528 5.70 -15.22 -5.18
N ASP A 529 5.33 -16.28 -4.45
CA ASP A 529 6.20 -16.94 -3.48
C ASP A 529 6.98 -18.08 -4.12
N VAL A 530 8.27 -18.17 -3.81
CA VAL A 530 9.16 -19.25 -4.26
C VAL A 530 9.68 -20.03 -3.05
N PRO A 531 9.79 -21.37 -3.13
CA PRO A 531 10.44 -22.15 -2.08
C PRO A 531 11.87 -21.65 -1.85
N ILE A 532 12.34 -21.57 -0.59
CA ILE A 532 13.71 -21.10 -0.29
C ILE A 532 14.78 -21.90 -1.04
N ALA A 533 14.55 -23.20 -1.23
CA ALA A 533 15.43 -24.06 -2.02
C ALA A 533 15.68 -23.56 -3.46
N LYS A 534 14.75 -22.75 -4.02
CA LYS A 534 14.87 -22.16 -5.36
C LYS A 534 15.51 -20.76 -5.37
N VAL A 535 15.73 -20.11 -4.22
CA VAL A 535 16.30 -18.75 -4.15
C VAL A 535 17.71 -18.70 -4.74
N THR A 536 18.55 -19.70 -4.47
CA THR A 536 19.89 -19.79 -5.07
C THR A 536 19.80 -19.87 -6.59
N ALA A 537 18.85 -20.65 -7.14
CA ALA A 537 18.64 -20.74 -8.58
C ALA A 537 18.21 -19.40 -9.21
N ILE A 538 17.43 -18.57 -8.49
CA ILE A 538 17.06 -17.21 -8.93
C ILE A 538 18.30 -16.32 -9.00
N LYS A 539 19.15 -16.35 -7.97
CA LYS A 539 20.40 -15.58 -7.92
C LYS A 539 21.37 -15.96 -9.03
N GLU A 540 21.49 -17.26 -9.32
CA GLU A 540 22.29 -17.78 -10.42
C GLU A 540 21.73 -17.35 -11.79
N ALA A 541 20.42 -17.47 -11.98
CA ALA A 541 19.75 -17.03 -13.21
C ALA A 541 19.95 -15.53 -13.46
N ALA A 542 19.81 -14.69 -12.43
CA ALA A 542 20.04 -13.25 -12.55
C ALA A 542 21.48 -12.90 -12.93
N ARG A 543 22.47 -13.62 -12.38
CA ARG A 543 23.89 -13.40 -12.70
C ARG A 543 24.26 -13.84 -14.12
N GLN A 544 23.62 -14.88 -14.62
CA GLN A 544 23.87 -15.45 -15.95
C GLN A 544 23.00 -14.82 -17.05
N ALA A 545 21.97 -14.06 -16.68
CA ALA A 545 21.07 -13.41 -17.61
C ALA A 545 21.86 -12.47 -18.56
N PRO A 546 21.70 -12.61 -19.89
CA PRO A 546 22.37 -11.76 -20.85
C PRO A 546 22.08 -10.27 -20.61
N ILE A 547 23.12 -9.44 -20.67
CA ILE A 547 22.99 -7.98 -20.64
C ILE A 547 23.35 -7.45 -22.03
N HIS A 548 22.35 -6.93 -22.73
CA HIS A 548 22.49 -6.54 -24.12
C HIS A 548 23.03 -5.12 -24.31
N ASN A 549 24.28 -4.90 -23.90
CA ASN A 549 24.99 -3.64 -24.03
C ASN A 549 25.22 -3.21 -25.49
N GLU A 550 25.09 -4.13 -26.44
CA GLU A 550 25.15 -3.85 -27.87
C GLU A 550 23.94 -3.05 -28.40
N TYR A 551 22.86 -2.89 -27.62
CA TYR A 551 21.66 -2.15 -28.01
C TYR A 551 21.45 -0.90 -27.14
N PRO A 552 21.58 0.33 -27.68
CA PRO A 552 21.45 1.56 -26.90
C PRO A 552 20.11 1.77 -26.20
N GLY A 553 19.03 1.16 -26.69
CA GLY A 553 17.71 1.24 -26.05
C GLY A 553 17.53 0.29 -24.86
N TYR A 554 18.41 -0.70 -24.68
CA TYR A 554 18.29 -1.71 -23.63
C TYR A 554 18.59 -1.09 -22.28
N ASN A 555 17.75 -1.39 -21.28
CA ASN A 555 17.84 -0.80 -19.95
C ASN A 555 17.41 -1.82 -18.88
N CYS A 556 17.41 -1.40 -17.61
CA CYS A 556 17.06 -2.23 -16.47
C CYS A 556 15.61 -2.76 -16.47
N GLN A 557 14.66 -2.06 -17.11
CA GLN A 557 13.29 -2.55 -17.26
C GLN A 557 13.23 -3.75 -18.20
N ASP A 558 13.99 -3.71 -19.31
CA ASP A 558 14.10 -4.82 -20.25
C ASP A 558 14.81 -6.02 -19.60
N TYR A 559 15.89 -5.79 -18.85
CA TYR A 559 16.58 -6.83 -18.10
C TYR A 559 15.69 -7.56 -17.10
N VAL A 560 14.87 -6.83 -16.32
CA VAL A 560 13.98 -7.48 -15.34
C VAL A 560 12.91 -8.33 -16.06
N LEU A 561 12.36 -7.85 -17.19
CA LEU A 561 11.41 -8.64 -17.97
C LEU A 561 12.05 -9.89 -18.58
N ASP A 562 13.26 -9.75 -19.14
CA ASP A 562 14.00 -10.86 -19.75
C ASP A 562 14.45 -11.88 -18.67
N LEU A 563 14.75 -11.42 -17.45
CA LEU A 563 15.01 -12.28 -16.30
C LEU A 563 13.77 -13.04 -15.84
N LEU A 564 12.60 -12.40 -15.78
CA LEU A 564 11.35 -13.11 -15.45
C LEU A 564 11.03 -14.19 -16.48
N ASP A 565 11.23 -13.90 -17.77
CA ASP A 565 11.11 -14.86 -18.86
C ASP A 565 12.08 -16.05 -18.72
N ASP A 566 13.31 -15.82 -18.25
CA ASP A 566 14.29 -16.89 -17.98
C ASP A 566 13.91 -17.73 -16.75
N LEU A 567 13.40 -17.11 -15.68
CA LEU A 567 12.94 -17.82 -14.48
C LEU A 567 11.73 -18.73 -14.76
N GLU A 568 10.81 -18.29 -15.63
CA GLU A 568 9.73 -19.12 -16.18
C GLU A 568 10.30 -20.27 -17.03
N GLY A 569 11.22 -19.94 -17.94
CA GLY A 569 11.84 -20.92 -18.84
C GLY A 569 12.68 -21.99 -18.14
N LYS A 570 13.10 -21.72 -16.89
CA LYS A 570 13.81 -22.66 -16.01
C LYS A 570 12.90 -23.36 -15.01
N SER A 571 11.58 -23.16 -15.07
CA SER A 571 10.60 -23.69 -14.10
C SER A 571 10.92 -23.34 -12.64
N ILE A 572 11.63 -22.23 -12.43
CA ILE A 572 11.92 -21.69 -11.10
C ILE A 572 10.63 -21.05 -10.55
N ILE A 573 9.93 -20.31 -11.41
CA ILE A 573 8.59 -19.75 -11.19
C ILE A 573 7.58 -20.50 -12.07
N ASN A 574 6.38 -20.70 -11.56
CA ASN A 574 5.29 -21.25 -12.36
C ASN A 574 4.70 -20.17 -13.28
N GLY A 575 5.20 -20.10 -14.51
CA GLY A 575 4.67 -19.17 -15.53
C GLY A 575 3.20 -19.39 -15.89
N ASN A 576 2.61 -20.55 -15.55
CA ASN A 576 1.19 -20.85 -15.76
C ASN A 576 0.27 -20.38 -14.62
N ASP A 577 0.83 -19.89 -13.50
CA ASP A 577 0.03 -19.37 -12.39
C ASP A 577 -0.72 -18.09 -12.81
N VAL A 578 -2.06 -18.12 -12.64
CA VAL A 578 -2.96 -17.06 -13.09
C VAL A 578 -2.69 -15.73 -12.35
N ASN A 579 -2.32 -15.79 -11.07
CA ASN A 579 -2.03 -14.61 -10.29
C ASN A 579 -0.70 -14.00 -10.71
N TYR A 580 0.33 -14.83 -10.87
CA TYR A 580 1.63 -14.41 -11.38
C TYR A 580 1.51 -13.78 -12.78
N LYS A 581 0.76 -14.40 -13.72
CA LYS A 581 0.50 -13.83 -15.04
C LYS A 581 -0.12 -12.43 -14.95
N LYS A 582 -1.15 -12.25 -14.13
CA LYS A 582 -1.78 -10.93 -13.91
C LYS A 582 -0.80 -9.91 -13.35
N LYS A 583 0.06 -10.30 -12.41
CA LYS A 583 1.08 -9.42 -11.83
C LYS A 583 2.18 -9.07 -12.83
N LYS A 584 2.62 -10.03 -13.64
CA LYS A 584 3.56 -9.79 -14.74
C LYS A 584 3.00 -8.82 -15.78
N GLU A 585 1.71 -8.89 -16.11
CA GLU A 585 1.05 -7.90 -16.97
C GLU A 585 1.00 -6.50 -16.35
N VAL A 586 0.80 -6.40 -15.03
CA VAL A 586 0.93 -5.11 -14.32
C VAL A 586 2.36 -4.58 -14.45
N VAL A 587 3.38 -5.41 -14.23
CA VAL A 587 4.79 -5.02 -14.45
C VAL A 587 5.01 -4.53 -15.87
N LYS A 588 4.60 -5.30 -16.90
CA LYS A 588 4.71 -4.87 -18.31
C LYS A 588 4.03 -3.52 -18.57
N SER A 589 2.88 -3.25 -17.93
CA SER A 589 2.16 -1.97 -18.07
C SER A 589 2.90 -0.77 -17.49
N ARG A 590 3.90 -0.99 -16.61
CA ARG A 590 4.75 0.06 -16.03
C ARG A 590 5.96 0.40 -16.88
N GLN A 591 6.23 -0.35 -17.94
CA GLN A 591 7.38 -0.10 -18.79
C GLN A 591 7.23 1.25 -19.50
N GLU A 592 8.26 2.08 -19.41
CA GLU A 592 8.26 3.45 -19.95
C GLU A 592 8.87 3.49 -21.36
N GLY A 593 8.66 4.58 -22.11
CA GLY A 593 9.25 4.74 -23.45
C GLY A 593 8.59 3.93 -24.57
N LEU A 594 7.31 3.54 -24.42
CA LEU A 594 6.54 2.79 -25.41
C LEU A 594 5.93 3.64 -26.54
N ALA A 595 6.37 4.90 -26.69
CA ALA A 595 5.83 5.84 -27.68
C ALA A 595 6.36 5.57 -29.09
#